data_AF-A0A9X2YSK3-F1
#
_entry.id   AF-A0A9X2YSK3-F1
#
_cell.length_a   1.000
_cell.length_b   1.000
_cell.length_c   1.000
_cell.angle_alpha   90.00
_cell.angle_beta   90.00
_cell.angle_gamma   90.00
#
_symmetry.space_group_name_H-M   'P 1'
#
loop_
_entity.id
_entity.type
_entity.pdbx_description
1 polymer ?
#
loop_
_entity_poly.entity_id
_entity_poly.type
_entity_poly.pdbx_seq_one_letter_code
_entity_poly.pdbx_strand_id
1 'polypeptide(L)'
;MTRRVWWIAGGVVVVVAAIGILLGVVLTGERSSPDCDAVRAVGDEAERFHDAVAKEVNGEAETPATEYGDLIARITAAANTIRDEGLARRAHDVAGLADRTAALVLRERTADFAAEFSRVGVELNANLMALSQACPDPGDRIRIGAPS
;
A
#
# COMPACT_ATOMS: atom_id res chain seq x y z
N MET A 1 47.28 9.91 -6.80
CA MET A 1 46.04 10.73 -6.83
C MET A 1 44.88 9.74 -6.93
N THR A 2 44.44 8.98 -5.90
CA THR A 2 43.71 9.37 -4.67
C THR A 2 42.64 10.42 -4.95
N ARG A 3 41.33 10.15 -4.82
CA ARG A 3 40.62 9.53 -3.67
C ARG A 3 39.39 8.70 -4.07
N ARG A 4 39.30 7.48 -3.52
CA ARG A 4 38.03 6.85 -3.08
C ARG A 4 37.73 7.33 -1.66
N VAL A 5 36.45 7.37 -1.27
CA VAL A 5 35.83 7.21 0.08
C VAL A 5 34.46 7.90 0.00
N TRP A 6 33.34 7.15 -0.08
CA TRP A 6 32.56 6.58 1.02
C TRP A 6 32.03 7.62 2.02
N TRP A 7 30.71 7.81 2.05
CA TRP A 7 30.02 8.29 3.24
C TRP A 7 28.62 7.66 3.36
N ILE A 8 28.42 6.87 4.43
CA ILE A 8 27.29 6.88 5.38
C ILE A 8 25.93 6.43 4.80
N ALA A 9 25.31 5.29 5.16
CA ALA A 9 25.23 4.53 6.42
C ALA A 9 24.60 5.29 7.60
N GLY A 10 23.28 5.45 7.60
CA GLY A 10 22.46 5.72 8.79
C GLY A 10 21.00 5.47 8.41
N GLY A 11 20.26 4.51 8.96
CA GLY A 11 20.30 3.97 10.31
C GLY A 11 18.98 4.36 10.97
N VAL A 12 17.93 3.55 10.79
CA VAL A 12 16.79 3.51 11.71
C VAL A 12 16.38 2.05 11.87
N VAL A 13 16.77 1.48 13.00
CA VAL A 13 16.37 0.16 13.52
C VAL A 13 15.23 0.42 14.52
N VAL A 14 14.09 -0.23 14.26
CA VAL A 14 13.10 -0.80 15.21
C VAL A 14 12.48 0.13 16.26
N VAL A 15 11.15 0.30 16.23
CA VAL A 15 10.16 0.00 17.29
C VAL A 15 8.78 0.01 16.56
N VAL A 16 7.80 -0.89 16.71
CA VAL A 16 7.20 -1.45 17.93
C VAL A 16 6.54 -2.81 17.61
N ALA A 17 7.00 -3.83 18.33
CA ALA A 17 6.24 -5.04 18.59
C ALA A 17 5.28 -4.80 19.77
N ALA A 18 4.18 -5.56 19.77
CA ALA A 18 3.17 -5.74 20.82
C ALA A 18 2.11 -4.64 20.94
N ILE A 19 0.85 -4.99 20.59
CA ILE A 19 -0.33 -5.20 21.46
C ILE A 19 -1.30 -6.03 20.59
N GLY A 20 -2.00 -7.10 20.98
CA GLY A 20 -2.40 -7.68 22.25
C GLY A 20 -3.75 -8.34 21.96
N ILE A 21 -3.87 -9.63 22.27
CA ILE A 21 -5.03 -10.48 21.99
C ILE A 21 -6.28 -9.93 22.69
N LEU A 22 -7.37 -9.71 21.95
CA LEU A 22 -8.73 -9.79 22.49
C LEU A 22 -9.64 -10.59 21.55
N LEU A 23 -10.32 -11.54 22.17
CA LEU A 23 -11.19 -12.57 21.62
C LEU A 23 -12.31 -12.04 20.71
N GLY A 24 -12.53 -12.79 19.63
CA GLY A 24 -13.79 -12.86 18.92
C GLY A 24 -13.78 -14.10 18.03
N VAL A 25 -14.13 -15.27 18.59
CA VAL A 25 -14.36 -16.49 17.81
C VAL A 25 -15.58 -16.22 16.93
N VAL A 26 -15.36 -15.82 15.68
CA VAL A 26 -16.34 -15.96 14.62
C VAL A 26 -15.92 -17.16 13.80
N LEU A 27 -16.43 -18.33 14.21
CA LEU A 27 -16.55 -19.50 13.36
C LEU A 27 -17.62 -19.19 12.30
N THR A 28 -17.27 -18.43 11.27
CA THR A 28 -18.02 -18.40 10.01
C THR A 28 -17.10 -18.94 8.94
N GLY A 29 -17.45 -20.12 8.44
CA GLY A 29 -16.66 -20.90 7.50
C GLY A 29 -16.19 -20.10 6.30
N GLU A 30 -15.03 -20.55 5.80
CA GLU A 30 -14.27 -20.08 4.64
C GLU A 30 -15.10 -19.99 3.34
N ARG A 31 -15.95 -18.98 3.25
CA ARG A 31 -16.17 -18.30 1.99
C ARG A 31 -15.43 -16.98 2.10
N SER A 32 -14.31 -16.84 1.38
CA SER A 32 -13.79 -15.51 1.08
C SER A 32 -14.99 -14.70 0.60
N SER A 33 -15.37 -13.68 1.39
CA SER A 33 -16.38 -12.75 0.90
C SER A 33 -15.86 -12.23 -0.44
N PRO A 34 -16.67 -12.19 -1.50
CA PRO A 34 -16.23 -11.64 -2.79
C PRO A 34 -15.62 -10.23 -2.65
N ASP A 35 -16.05 -9.49 -1.63
CA ASP A 35 -15.49 -8.18 -1.27
C ASP A 35 -14.04 -8.28 -0.81
N CYS A 36 -13.64 -9.35 -0.11
CA CYS A 36 -12.25 -9.55 0.29
C CYS A 36 -11.34 -9.93 -0.88
N ASP A 37 -11.86 -10.59 -1.91
CA ASP A 37 -11.10 -10.82 -3.14
C ASP A 37 -10.85 -9.49 -3.87
N ALA A 38 -11.86 -8.62 -3.92
CA ALA A 38 -11.73 -7.26 -4.45
C ALA A 38 -10.77 -6.39 -3.62
N VAL A 39 -10.83 -6.47 -2.29
CA VAL A 39 -9.87 -5.78 -1.41
C VAL A 39 -8.44 -6.25 -1.63
N ARG A 40 -8.21 -7.55 -1.84
CA ARG A 40 -6.87 -8.05 -2.20
C ARG A 40 -6.42 -7.50 -3.55
N ALA A 41 -7.30 -7.46 -4.55
CA ALA A 41 -6.99 -6.86 -5.84
C ALA A 41 -6.62 -5.36 -5.71
N VAL A 42 -7.30 -4.60 -4.84
CA VAL A 42 -6.91 -3.21 -4.51
C VAL A 42 -5.50 -3.16 -3.93
N GLY A 43 -5.16 -4.07 -3.02
CA GLY A 43 -3.82 -4.18 -2.43
C GLY A 43 -2.75 -4.51 -3.47
N ASP A 44 -2.97 -5.52 -4.30
CA ASP A 44 -2.01 -5.97 -5.33
C ASP A 44 -1.71 -4.86 -6.35
N GLU A 45 -2.73 -4.13 -6.79
CA GLU A 45 -2.53 -3.00 -7.72
C GLU A 45 -1.87 -1.80 -7.04
N ALA A 46 -2.17 -1.55 -5.76
CA ALA A 46 -1.51 -0.50 -4.99
C ALA A 46 -0.02 -0.81 -4.73
N GLU A 47 0.36 -2.07 -4.57
CA GLU A 47 1.77 -2.50 -4.47
C GLU A 47 2.50 -2.23 -5.79
N ARG A 48 1.91 -2.60 -6.94
CA ARG A 48 2.49 -2.27 -8.26
C ARG A 48 2.61 -0.77 -8.48
N PHE A 49 1.62 -0.01 -8.01
CA PHE A 49 1.67 1.46 -8.04
C PHE A 49 2.81 2.00 -7.20
N HIS A 50 2.99 1.50 -5.98
CA HIS A 50 4.09 1.88 -5.11
C HIS A 50 5.46 1.56 -5.73
N ASP A 51 5.61 0.39 -6.34
CA ASP A 51 6.84 0.01 -7.05
C ASP A 51 7.16 0.95 -8.22
N ALA A 52 6.14 1.33 -9.01
CA ALA A 52 6.30 2.27 -10.10
C ALA A 52 6.71 3.67 -9.59
N VAL A 53 6.07 4.15 -8.51
CA VAL A 53 6.45 5.40 -7.85
C VAL A 53 7.88 5.34 -7.28
N ALA A 54 8.25 4.24 -6.64
CA ALA A 54 9.58 4.08 -6.05
C ALA A 54 10.69 4.14 -7.12
N LYS A 55 10.51 3.42 -8.23
CA LYS A 55 11.45 3.44 -9.37
C LYS A 55 11.63 4.84 -9.95
N GLU A 56 10.54 5.58 -10.11
CA GLU A 56 10.57 6.97 -10.59
C GLU A 56 11.28 7.92 -9.60
N VAL A 57 10.92 7.84 -8.31
CA VAL A 57 11.49 8.72 -7.28
C VAL A 57 12.99 8.48 -7.11
N ASN A 58 13.43 7.23 -7.14
CA ASN A 58 14.83 6.82 -7.06
C ASN A 58 15.62 7.08 -8.36
N GLY A 59 14.94 7.46 -9.45
CA GLY A 59 15.57 7.66 -10.76
C GLY A 59 16.06 6.36 -11.41
N GLU A 60 15.47 5.22 -11.05
CA GLU A 60 15.80 3.90 -11.59
C GLU A 60 15.16 3.68 -12.97
N ALA A 61 13.92 4.17 -13.15
CA ALA A 61 13.20 4.10 -14.43
C ALA A 61 12.17 5.24 -14.52
N GLU A 62 12.05 5.82 -15.71
CA GLU A 62 10.97 6.76 -16.02
C GLU A 62 9.66 5.99 -16.24
N THR A 63 8.66 6.27 -15.42
CA THR A 63 7.32 5.68 -15.53
C THR A 63 6.41 6.65 -16.30
N PRO A 64 5.88 6.26 -17.47
CA PRO A 64 5.03 7.15 -18.25
C PRO A 64 3.72 7.45 -17.50
N ALA A 65 3.21 8.67 -17.63
CA ALA A 65 1.97 9.10 -16.98
C ALA A 65 0.77 8.19 -17.28
N THR A 66 0.74 7.55 -18.45
CA THR A 66 -0.28 6.58 -18.83
C THR A 66 -0.27 5.33 -17.95
N GLU A 67 0.91 4.88 -17.51
CA GLU A 67 1.03 3.70 -16.65
C GLU A 67 0.47 3.97 -15.24
N TYR A 68 0.71 5.15 -14.69
CA TYR A 68 0.04 5.58 -13.45
C TYR A 68 -1.48 5.62 -13.61
N GLY A 69 -1.97 6.21 -14.71
CA GLY A 69 -3.41 6.25 -15.02
C GLY A 69 -4.03 4.85 -15.09
N ASP A 70 -3.35 3.91 -15.74
CA ASP A 70 -3.81 2.52 -15.85
C ASP A 70 -3.84 1.80 -14.49
N LEU A 71 -2.83 2.00 -13.65
CA LEU A 71 -2.78 1.46 -12.29
C LEU A 71 -3.92 2.01 -11.43
N ILE A 72 -4.13 3.33 -11.43
CA ILE A 72 -5.22 4.00 -10.70
C ILE A 72 -6.59 3.51 -11.19
N ALA A 73 -6.75 3.33 -12.50
CA ALA A 73 -7.97 2.78 -13.08
C ALA A 73 -8.24 1.34 -12.60
N ARG A 74 -7.21 0.49 -12.50
CA ARG A 74 -7.35 -0.87 -11.94
C ARG A 74 -7.70 -0.88 -10.46
N ILE A 75 -7.07 -0.02 -9.64
CA ILE A 75 -7.42 0.15 -8.22
C ILE A 75 -8.89 0.58 -8.10
N THR A 76 -9.31 1.57 -8.89
CA THR A 76 -10.69 2.08 -8.90
C THR A 76 -11.69 1.02 -9.35
N ALA A 77 -11.36 0.25 -10.39
CA ALA A 77 -12.19 -0.83 -10.88
C ALA A 77 -12.39 -1.92 -9.81
N ALA A 78 -11.32 -2.30 -9.10
CA ALA A 78 -11.41 -3.25 -7.99
C ALA A 78 -12.28 -2.69 -6.84
N ALA A 79 -12.07 -1.43 -6.46
CA ALA A 79 -12.87 -0.75 -5.43
C ALA A 79 -14.38 -0.77 -5.75
N ASN A 80 -14.77 -0.54 -7.02
CA ASN A 80 -16.16 -0.55 -7.47
C ASN A 80 -16.86 -1.92 -7.35
N THR A 81 -16.11 -3.01 -7.19
CA THR A 81 -16.68 -4.37 -7.05
C THR A 81 -16.98 -4.74 -5.60
N ILE A 82 -16.53 -3.92 -4.64
CA ILE A 82 -16.74 -4.12 -3.22
C ILE A 82 -18.17 -3.71 -2.86
N ARG A 83 -18.93 -4.62 -2.25
CA ARG A 83 -20.32 -4.38 -1.84
C ARG A 83 -20.46 -3.77 -0.45
N ASP A 84 -19.57 -4.13 0.48
CA ASP A 84 -19.52 -3.48 1.79
C ASP A 84 -19.16 -1.99 1.63
N GLU A 85 -20.07 -1.10 2.03
CA GLU A 85 -19.89 0.35 1.84
C GLU A 85 -18.68 0.91 2.58
N GLY A 86 -18.32 0.35 3.74
CA GLY A 86 -17.18 0.80 4.53
C GLY A 86 -15.85 0.41 3.90
N LEU A 87 -15.77 -0.79 3.34
CA LEU A 87 -14.62 -1.26 2.57
C LEU A 87 -14.51 -0.55 1.22
N ALA A 88 -15.62 -0.38 0.51
CA ALA A 88 -15.66 0.32 -0.78
C ALA A 88 -15.16 1.76 -0.62
N ARG A 89 -15.64 2.49 0.40
CA ARG A 89 -15.18 3.85 0.69
C ARG A 89 -13.67 3.92 0.91
N ARG A 90 -13.11 3.03 1.75
CA ARG A 90 -11.67 2.98 1.98
C ARG A 90 -10.88 2.62 0.72
N ALA A 91 -11.37 1.69 -0.09
CA ALA A 91 -10.73 1.35 -1.35
C ALA A 91 -10.74 2.51 -2.35
N HIS A 92 -11.81 3.31 -2.37
CA HIS A 92 -11.84 4.56 -3.14
C HIS A 92 -10.90 5.62 -2.58
N ASP A 93 -10.74 5.72 -1.25
CA ASP A 93 -9.75 6.60 -0.64
C ASP A 93 -8.32 6.21 -1.07
N VAL A 94 -8.00 4.90 -1.13
CA VAL A 94 -6.73 4.39 -1.70
C VAL A 94 -6.56 4.85 -3.14
N ALA A 95 -7.56 4.68 -4.00
CA ALA A 95 -7.48 5.12 -5.40
C ALA A 95 -7.24 6.64 -5.51
N GLY A 96 -7.95 7.45 -4.71
CA GLY A 96 -7.77 8.91 -4.71
C GLY A 96 -6.43 9.37 -4.14
N LEU A 97 -5.84 8.61 -3.22
CA LEU A 97 -4.49 8.87 -2.70
C LEU A 97 -3.41 8.43 -3.69
N ALA A 98 -3.63 7.34 -4.43
CA ALA A 98 -2.76 6.94 -5.55
C ALA A 98 -2.75 8.00 -6.65
N ASP A 99 -3.92 8.52 -7.04
CA ASP A 99 -4.03 9.63 -8.00
C ASP A 99 -3.27 10.87 -7.55
N ARG A 100 -3.46 11.30 -6.29
CA ARG A 100 -2.68 12.41 -5.71
C ARG A 100 -1.18 12.13 -5.71
N THR A 101 -0.77 10.90 -5.40
CA THR A 101 0.65 10.51 -5.42
C THR A 101 1.23 10.61 -6.83
N ALA A 102 0.52 10.10 -7.85
CA ALA A 102 0.94 10.20 -9.25
C ALA A 102 1.06 11.65 -9.70
N ALA A 103 0.08 12.49 -9.35
CA ALA A 103 0.12 13.92 -9.65
C ALA A 103 1.31 14.62 -8.98
N LEU A 104 1.69 14.23 -7.76
CA LEU A 104 2.90 14.74 -7.11
C LEU A 104 4.17 14.31 -7.84
N VAL A 105 4.27 13.04 -8.22
CA VAL A 105 5.45 12.48 -8.87
C VAL A 105 5.68 13.10 -10.25
N LEU A 106 4.61 13.34 -11.01
CA LEU A 106 4.66 13.93 -12.36
C LEU A 106 4.88 15.45 -12.35
N ARG A 107 4.73 16.13 -11.21
CA ARG A 107 4.95 17.58 -11.12
C ARG A 107 6.44 17.89 -10.93
N GLU A 108 6.85 19.11 -11.28
CA GLU A 108 8.19 19.59 -10.94
C GLU A 108 8.42 19.57 -9.41
N ARG A 109 9.53 18.99 -8.97
CA ARG A 109 9.84 18.84 -7.54
C ARG A 109 10.09 20.22 -6.91
N THR A 110 9.13 20.67 -6.11
CA THR A 110 9.21 21.90 -5.31
C THR A 110 9.83 21.65 -3.94
N ALA A 111 10.15 22.71 -3.19
CA ALA A 111 10.65 22.60 -1.82
C ALA A 111 9.71 21.83 -0.88
N ASP A 112 8.39 21.90 -1.13
CA ASP A 112 7.36 21.24 -0.32
C ASP A 112 7.06 19.81 -0.77
N PHE A 113 7.65 19.35 -1.89
CA PHE A 113 7.39 18.03 -2.47
C PHE A 113 7.59 16.90 -1.46
N ALA A 114 8.71 16.87 -0.74
CA ALA A 114 9.02 15.78 0.19
C ALA A 114 8.01 15.69 1.35
N ALA A 115 7.60 16.85 1.89
CA ALA A 115 6.65 16.89 3.00
C ALA A 115 5.24 16.44 2.54
N GLU A 116 4.81 16.89 1.37
CA GLU A 116 3.51 16.53 0.81
C GLU A 116 3.46 15.05 0.39
N PHE A 117 4.50 14.57 -0.30
CA PHE A 117 4.64 13.17 -0.70
C PHE A 117 4.65 12.23 0.51
N SER A 118 5.40 12.59 1.57
CA SER A 118 5.41 11.82 2.81
C SER A 118 4.04 11.75 3.47
N ARG A 119 3.31 12.87 3.54
CA ARG A 119 1.95 12.90 4.11
C ARG A 119 0.99 11.99 3.33
N VAL A 120 0.96 12.12 2.00
CA VAL A 120 0.08 11.29 1.15
C VAL A 120 0.46 9.81 1.26
N GLY A 121 1.76 9.48 1.30
CA GLY A 121 2.23 8.10 1.48
C GLY A 121 1.79 7.49 2.81
N VAL A 122 1.82 8.25 3.91
CA VAL A 122 1.32 7.80 5.22
C VAL A 122 -0.18 7.52 5.18
N GLU A 123 -0.97 8.43 4.58
CA GLU A 123 -2.42 8.24 4.42
C GLU A 123 -2.75 7.01 3.55
N LEU A 124 -2.01 6.81 2.45
CA LEU A 124 -2.18 5.68 1.55
C LEU A 124 -1.91 4.36 2.30
N ASN A 125 -0.78 4.27 2.99
CA ASN A 125 -0.41 3.09 3.76
C ASN A 125 -1.42 2.79 4.88
N ALA A 126 -1.90 3.81 5.59
CA ALA A 126 -2.91 3.63 6.64
C ALA A 126 -4.22 3.04 6.09
N ASN A 127 -4.67 3.50 4.91
CA ASN A 127 -5.87 2.96 4.27
C ASN A 127 -5.67 1.52 3.78
N LEU A 128 -4.51 1.21 3.19
CA LEU A 128 -4.17 -0.16 2.77
C LEU A 128 -4.10 -1.12 3.97
N MET A 129 -3.49 -0.71 5.08
CA MET A 129 -3.45 -1.51 6.31
C MET A 129 -4.86 -1.73 6.89
N ALA A 130 -5.73 -0.72 6.86
CA ALA A 130 -7.10 -0.87 7.34
C ALA A 130 -7.91 -1.86 6.48
N LEU A 131 -7.69 -1.85 5.17
CA LEU A 131 -8.28 -2.79 4.23
C LEU A 131 -7.77 -4.23 4.47
N SER A 132 -6.46 -4.42 4.63
CA SER A 132 -5.88 -5.75 4.86
C SER A 132 -6.30 -6.34 6.20
N GLN A 133 -6.44 -5.52 7.25
CA GLN A 133 -6.96 -5.96 8.55
C GLN A 133 -8.43 -6.39 8.49
N ALA A 134 -9.23 -5.74 7.64
CA ALA A 134 -10.63 -6.11 7.47
C ALA A 134 -10.81 -7.40 6.65
N CYS A 135 -9.86 -7.69 5.75
CA CYS A 135 -9.84 -8.88 4.90
C CYS A 135 -8.51 -9.64 5.05
N PRO A 136 -8.25 -10.26 6.22
CA PRO A 136 -7.00 -10.97 6.47
C PRO A 136 -6.82 -12.13 5.50
N ASP A 137 -5.59 -12.34 5.03
CA ASP A 137 -5.26 -13.46 4.16
C ASP A 137 -5.40 -14.79 4.93
N PRO A 138 -6.15 -15.78 4.42
CA PRO A 138 -6.21 -17.10 5.04
C PRO A 138 -4.83 -17.77 5.13
N GLY A 139 -3.87 -17.44 4.25
CA GLY A 139 -2.52 -17.97 4.25
C GLY A 139 -1.67 -17.57 5.47
N ASP A 140 -1.96 -16.43 6.09
CA ASP A 140 -1.19 -15.95 7.26
C ASP A 140 -1.53 -16.69 8.55
N ARG A 141 -2.69 -17.35 8.62
CA ARG A 141 -3.12 -18.07 9.84
C ARG A 141 -2.47 -19.44 10.00
N ILE A 142 -1.99 -20.07 8.92
CA ILE A 142 -1.46 -21.44 8.97
C ILE A 142 -0.03 -21.52 9.56
N ARG A 143 0.69 -20.40 9.67
CA ARG A 143 2.06 -20.38 10.21
C ARG A 143 2.18 -20.32 11.75
N ILE A 144 1.06 -20.23 12.49
CA ILE A 144 1.08 -20.15 13.98
C ILE A 144 0.89 -21.54 14.63
N GLY A 145 1.22 -22.64 13.93
CA GLY A 145 0.82 -24.00 14.33
C GLY A 145 1.87 -25.11 14.29
N ALA A 146 3.15 -24.84 14.03
CA ALA A 146 4.16 -25.91 14.02
C ALA A 146 5.45 -25.49 14.74
N PRO A 147 5.63 -25.85 16.03
CA PRO A 147 6.96 -25.94 16.60
C PRO A 147 7.68 -27.13 15.93
N SER A 148 8.75 -26.83 15.19
CA SER A 148 9.79 -27.81 14.85
C SER A 148 10.78 -27.95 15.99
#